data_AF-A0A352HRC8-F1
#
_entry.id   AF-A0A352HRC8-F1
#
_cell.length_a   1.000
_cell.length_b   1.000
_cell.length_c   1.000
_cell.angle_alpha   90.00
_cell.angle_beta   90.00
_cell.angle_gamma   90.00
#
_symmetry.space_group_name_H-M   'P 1'
#
loop_
_entity.id
_entity.type
_entity.pdbx_description
1 polymer ?
#
loop_
_entity_poly.entity_id
_entity_poly.type
_entity_poly.pdbx_seq_one_letter_code
_entity_poly.pdbx_strand_id
1 'polypeptide(L)'
;MGNSDLQAAKRAKNDEFYTQYHDIEEEMNAYLEYDPNVFRGKTVLLPCDDPEWSNFTRYFAAKFDELGLKKLISTSYAPESKRYRFGGLFSELERNSPQFDADKSKTHGKIFVLDSDVTGDGRINIDDLQ
;
A
#
# COMPACT_ATOMS: atom_id res chain seq x y z
N MET A 1 15.46 19.66 -31.61
CA MET A 1 14.38 18.76 -31.16
C MET A 1 14.96 17.37 -31.05
N GLY A 2 14.86 16.68 -29.91
CA GLY A 2 15.42 15.32 -29.78
C GLY A 2 16.14 14.97 -28.47
N ASN A 3 15.86 15.64 -27.35
CA ASN A 3 16.35 15.21 -26.03
C ASN A 3 15.29 15.30 -24.91
N SER A 4 14.15 15.92 -25.18
CA SER A 4 13.00 15.94 -24.25
C SER A 4 12.38 14.56 -24.12
N ASP A 5 12.22 13.82 -25.23
CA ASP A 5 11.54 12.52 -25.24
C ASP A 5 12.40 11.41 -24.63
N LEU A 6 13.73 11.48 -24.81
CA LEU A 6 14.68 10.58 -24.15
C LEU A 6 14.77 10.84 -22.64
N GLN A 7 14.71 12.11 -22.22
CA GLN A 7 14.63 12.47 -20.80
C GLN A 7 13.29 12.07 -20.19
N ALA A 8 12.19 12.20 -20.93
CA ALA A 8 10.85 11.75 -20.53
C ALA A 8 10.79 10.23 -20.39
N ALA A 9 11.31 9.48 -21.36
CA ALA A 9 11.42 8.02 -21.28
C ALA A 9 12.30 7.56 -20.11
N LYS A 10 13.38 8.30 -19.78
CA LYS A 10 14.26 7.99 -18.65
C LYS A 10 13.63 8.33 -17.29
N ARG A 11 12.74 9.32 -17.23
CA ARG A 11 11.91 9.63 -16.06
C ARG A 11 10.77 8.62 -15.90
N ALA A 12 10.10 8.27 -16.99
CA ALA A 12 9.14 7.18 -17.05
C ALA A 12 9.76 5.85 -16.63
N LYS A 13 11.05 5.61 -16.96
CA LYS A 13 11.80 4.43 -16.49
C LYS A 13 11.99 4.33 -14.98
N ASN A 14 11.95 5.45 -14.26
CA ASN A 14 11.96 5.46 -12.79
C ASN A 14 10.55 5.25 -12.22
N ASP A 15 9.49 5.65 -12.94
CA ASP A 15 8.10 5.37 -12.59
C ASP A 15 7.63 3.96 -13.03
N GLU A 16 8.31 3.32 -13.99
CA GLU A 16 8.05 1.95 -14.50
C GLU A 16 8.19 0.85 -13.43
N PHE A 17 8.73 1.18 -12.25
CA PHE A 17 8.81 0.22 -11.14
C PHE A 17 7.53 0.18 -10.30
N TYR A 18 6.67 1.19 -10.38
CA TYR A 18 5.43 1.23 -9.61
C TYR A 18 4.24 0.92 -10.51
N THR A 19 3.53 -0.15 -10.15
CA THR A 19 2.25 -0.50 -10.77
C THR A 19 1.28 0.66 -10.60
N GLN A 20 0.71 1.13 -11.70
CA GLN A 20 -0.28 2.21 -11.66
C GLN A 20 -1.57 1.68 -11.04
N TYR A 21 -2.30 2.57 -10.37
CA TYR A 21 -3.56 2.20 -9.75
C TYR A 21 -4.56 1.65 -10.78
N HIS A 22 -4.65 2.28 -11.96
CA HIS A 22 -5.50 1.83 -13.07
C HIS A 22 -5.20 0.38 -13.49
N ASP A 23 -3.92 0.03 -13.63
CA ASP A 23 -3.51 -1.33 -14.04
C ASP A 23 -3.92 -2.37 -12.98
N ILE A 24 -3.84 -2.00 -11.69
CA ILE A 24 -4.34 -2.85 -10.60
C ILE A 24 -5.86 -3.03 -10.72
N GLU A 25 -6.61 -1.96 -10.97
CA GLU A 25 -8.06 -2.03 -11.12
C GLU A 25 -8.46 -2.95 -12.28
N GLU A 26 -7.83 -2.80 -13.45
CA GLU A 26 -8.10 -3.61 -14.63
C GLU A 26 -7.86 -5.11 -14.36
N GLU A 27 -6.71 -5.45 -13.79
CA GLU A 27 -6.37 -6.83 -13.46
C GLU A 27 -7.30 -7.41 -12.39
N MET A 28 -7.58 -6.67 -11.31
CA MET A 28 -8.45 -7.15 -10.23
C MET A 28 -9.90 -7.31 -10.71
N ASN A 29 -10.38 -6.44 -11.60
CA ASN A 29 -11.69 -6.59 -12.21
C ASN A 29 -11.78 -7.90 -13.03
N ALA A 30 -10.74 -8.27 -13.79
CA ALA A 30 -10.75 -9.53 -14.52
C ALA A 30 -10.89 -10.76 -13.59
N TYR A 31 -10.26 -10.75 -12.42
CA TYR A 31 -10.46 -11.79 -11.40
C TYR A 31 -11.88 -11.80 -10.84
N LEU A 32 -12.46 -10.63 -10.58
CA LEU A 32 -13.82 -10.48 -10.07
C LEU A 32 -14.90 -10.85 -11.10
N GLU A 33 -14.65 -10.60 -12.39
CA GLU A 33 -15.52 -11.03 -13.49
C GLU A 33 -15.53 -12.56 -13.63
N TYR A 34 -14.39 -13.21 -13.37
CA TYR A 34 -14.29 -14.66 -13.35
C TYR A 34 -14.95 -15.28 -12.10
N ASP A 35 -14.64 -14.75 -10.92
CA ASP A 35 -15.25 -15.15 -9.64
C ASP A 35 -15.47 -13.93 -8.73
N PRO A 36 -16.73 -13.48 -8.56
CA PRO A 36 -17.04 -12.31 -7.74
C PRO A 36 -16.78 -12.53 -6.24
N ASN A 37 -16.48 -13.76 -5.81
CA ASN A 37 -16.20 -14.12 -4.42
C ASN A 37 -14.74 -14.50 -4.18
N VAL A 38 -13.84 -14.32 -5.16
CA VAL A 38 -12.44 -14.74 -5.06
C VAL A 38 -11.73 -14.21 -3.80
N PHE A 39 -12.10 -13.00 -3.35
CA PHE A 39 -11.54 -12.36 -2.15
C PHE A 39 -12.42 -12.47 -0.89
N ARG A 40 -13.67 -12.95 -1.01
CA ARG A 40 -14.62 -12.91 0.10
C ARG A 40 -14.16 -13.78 1.27
N GLY A 41 -14.11 -13.19 2.45
CA GLY A 41 -13.68 -13.81 3.70
C GLY A 41 -12.18 -14.13 3.77
N LYS A 42 -11.37 -13.67 2.80
CA LYS A 42 -9.94 -13.94 2.74
C LYS A 42 -9.13 -12.94 3.53
N THR A 43 -7.93 -13.37 3.90
CA THR A 43 -6.88 -12.49 4.41
C THR A 43 -5.83 -12.31 3.32
N VAL A 44 -5.52 -11.06 2.98
CA VAL A 44 -4.53 -10.72 1.94
C VAL A 44 -3.27 -10.17 2.60
N LEU A 45 -2.12 -10.74 2.25
CA LEU A 45 -0.79 -10.25 2.66
C LEU A 45 -0.14 -9.53 1.48
N LEU A 46 0.19 -8.26 1.68
CA LEU A 46 0.79 -7.38 0.68
C LEU A 46 2.21 -6.96 1.12
N PRO A 47 3.24 -7.72 0.74
CA PRO A 47 4.60 -7.22 0.85
C PRO A 47 4.79 -6.04 -0.13
N CYS A 48 5.19 -4.89 0.39
CA CYS A 48 5.39 -3.66 -0.39
C CYS A 48 6.60 -2.88 0.11
N ASP A 49 7.08 -1.94 -0.71
CA ASP A 49 8.21 -1.09 -0.33
C ASP A 49 7.82 -0.05 0.72
N ASP A 50 6.64 0.56 0.60
CA ASP A 50 6.06 1.39 1.65
C ASP A 50 4.53 1.26 1.61
N PRO A 51 3.87 0.83 2.71
CA PRO A 51 2.42 0.67 2.75
C PRO A 51 1.67 1.99 2.53
N GLU A 52 2.26 3.13 2.91
CA GLU A 52 1.60 4.45 2.80
C GLU A 52 1.50 4.94 1.35
N TRP A 53 2.40 4.46 0.49
CA TRP A 53 2.48 4.89 -0.92
C TRP A 53 2.14 3.77 -1.91
N SER A 54 1.89 2.55 -1.42
CA SER A 54 1.56 1.41 -2.26
C SER A 54 0.16 1.54 -2.86
N ASN A 55 0.09 1.60 -4.20
CA ASN A 55 -1.20 1.57 -4.91
C ASN A 55 -1.99 0.27 -4.64
N PHE A 56 -1.31 -0.85 -4.36
CA PHE A 56 -1.96 -2.09 -3.95
C PHE A 56 -2.63 -1.96 -2.58
N THR A 57 -1.90 -1.44 -1.59
CA THR A 57 -2.47 -1.20 -0.25
C THR A 57 -3.67 -0.26 -0.37
N ARG A 58 -3.54 0.82 -1.15
CA ARG A 58 -4.61 1.77 -1.37
C ARG A 58 -5.85 1.14 -2.04
N TYR A 59 -5.65 0.29 -3.06
CA TYR A 59 -6.76 -0.41 -3.74
C TYR A 59 -7.52 -1.34 -2.78
N PHE A 60 -6.80 -2.26 -2.12
CA PHE A 60 -7.44 -3.25 -1.26
C PHE A 60 -8.05 -2.63 0.01
N ALA A 61 -7.46 -1.57 0.55
CA ALA A 61 -8.05 -0.85 1.68
C ALA A 61 -9.32 -0.08 1.27
N ALA A 62 -9.30 0.61 0.12
CA ALA A 62 -10.47 1.35 -0.37
C ALA A 62 -11.64 0.43 -0.74
N LYS A 63 -11.34 -0.78 -1.23
CA LYS A 63 -12.31 -1.79 -1.66
C LYS A 63 -12.57 -2.87 -0.60
N PHE A 64 -12.12 -2.70 0.64
CA PHE A 64 -12.10 -3.76 1.65
C PHE A 64 -13.48 -4.39 1.87
N ASP A 65 -14.50 -3.56 2.10
CA ASP A 65 -15.89 -3.99 2.29
C ASP A 65 -16.50 -4.55 1.00
N GLU A 66 -16.26 -3.88 -0.14
CA GLU A 66 -16.76 -4.30 -1.46
C GLU A 66 -16.25 -5.71 -1.85
N LEU A 67 -14.98 -5.99 -1.57
CA LEU A 67 -14.34 -7.29 -1.78
C LEU A 67 -14.73 -8.32 -0.71
N GLY A 68 -15.37 -7.87 0.38
CA GLY A 68 -15.75 -8.71 1.52
C GLY A 68 -14.54 -9.33 2.22
N LEU A 69 -13.42 -8.61 2.29
CA LEU A 69 -12.20 -9.12 2.92
C LEU A 69 -12.40 -9.33 4.42
N LYS A 70 -11.68 -10.32 4.96
CA LYS A 70 -11.61 -10.55 6.41
C LYS A 70 -10.51 -9.70 7.05
N LYS A 71 -9.37 -9.56 6.36
CA LYS A 71 -8.18 -8.86 6.88
C LYS A 71 -7.23 -8.51 5.73
N LEU A 72 -6.61 -7.35 5.82
CA LEU A 72 -5.54 -6.91 4.94
C LEU A 72 -4.30 -6.64 5.80
N ILE A 73 -3.14 -7.14 5.36
CA ILE A 73 -1.87 -6.98 6.06
C ILE A 73 -0.86 -6.46 5.04
N SER A 74 -0.44 -5.21 5.18
CA SER A 74 0.61 -4.62 4.33
C SER A 74 1.90 -4.51 5.12
N THR A 75 2.98 -5.09 4.60
CA THR A 75 4.28 -5.12 5.30
C THR A 75 5.37 -4.51 4.44
N SER A 76 6.29 -3.77 5.05
CA SER A 76 7.51 -3.28 4.39
C SER A 76 8.76 -3.49 5.23
N TYR A 77 9.91 -3.44 4.58
CA TYR A 77 11.20 -3.45 5.28
C TYR A 77 11.47 -2.14 6.02
N ALA A 78 12.36 -2.21 7.01
CA ALA A 78 12.79 -1.06 7.77
C ALA A 78 13.54 -0.04 6.89
N PRO A 79 13.47 1.27 7.19
CA PRO A 79 14.18 2.31 6.44
C PRO A 79 15.68 2.02 6.25
N GLU A 80 16.35 1.47 7.27
CA GLU A 80 17.79 1.13 7.18
C GLU A 80 18.08 -0.13 6.35
N SER A 81 17.07 -0.98 6.12
CA SER A 81 17.20 -2.16 5.26
C SER A 81 16.93 -1.85 3.78
N LYS A 82 16.42 -0.65 3.46
CA LYS A 82 16.14 -0.23 2.08
C LYS A 82 17.39 0.34 1.42
N ARG A 83 17.64 -0.03 0.15
CA ARG A 83 18.76 0.50 -0.65
C ARG A 83 18.62 1.98 -0.98
N TYR A 84 17.38 2.47 -1.08
CA TYR A 84 17.06 3.86 -1.38
C TYR A 84 16.34 4.50 -0.21
N ARG A 85 16.86 5.63 0.27
CA ARG A 85 16.19 6.48 1.27
C ARG A 85 15.52 7.64 0.55
N PHE A 86 14.22 7.53 0.31
CA PHE A 86 13.42 8.64 -0.20
C PHE A 86 12.88 9.46 0.98
N GLY A 87 13.11 10.78 0.97
CA GLY A 87 12.52 11.70 1.94
C GLY A 87 13.08 11.60 3.37
N GLY A 88 12.30 12.10 4.34
CA GLY A 88 12.59 11.97 5.76
C GLY A 88 12.47 10.51 6.23
N LEU A 89 13.17 10.17 7.33
CA LEU A 89 13.26 8.78 7.81
C LEU A 89 11.91 8.14 8.16
N PHE A 90 10.94 8.97 8.57
CA PHE A 90 9.60 8.58 9.02
C PHE A 90 8.57 9.57 8.50
N SER A 91 7.41 9.06 8.08
CA SER A 91 6.25 9.89 7.71
C SER A 91 5.60 10.55 8.92
N GLU A 92 4.68 11.50 8.68
CA GLU A 92 3.87 12.09 9.76
C GLU A 92 2.90 11.08 10.35
N LEU A 93 2.32 10.19 9.52
CA LEU A 93 1.44 9.12 9.97
C LEU A 93 2.18 8.18 10.92
N GLU A 94 3.41 7.79 10.58
CA GLU A 94 4.24 6.97 11.45
C GLU A 94 4.52 7.65 12.78
N ARG A 95 4.91 8.93 12.78
CA ARG A 95 5.23 9.66 14.01
C ARG A 95 4.04 9.86 14.94
N ASN A 96 2.84 9.92 14.37
CA ASN A 96 1.59 10.06 15.12
C ASN A 96 1.05 8.71 15.62
N SER A 97 1.65 7.58 15.20
CA SER A 97 1.25 6.27 15.71
C SER A 97 1.60 6.13 17.19
N PRO A 98 0.68 5.61 18.04
CA PRO A 98 0.96 5.32 19.44
C PRO A 98 2.13 4.33 19.64
N GLN A 99 2.44 3.54 18.61
CA GLN A 99 3.47 2.50 18.63
C GLN A 99 4.83 3.01 18.13
N PHE A 100 4.92 4.29 17.73
CA PHE A 100 6.12 4.86 17.16
C PHE A 100 7.27 4.92 18.17
N ASP A 101 8.43 4.39 17.77
CA ASP A 101 9.66 4.42 18.52
C ASP A 101 10.79 4.67 17.53
N ALA A 102 11.41 5.85 17.60
CA ALA A 102 12.36 6.29 16.60
C ALA A 102 13.58 5.38 16.46
N ASP A 103 13.95 4.58 17.47
CA ASP A 103 15.08 3.67 17.37
C ASP A 103 14.64 2.30 16.84
N LYS A 104 13.44 1.83 17.20
CA LYS A 104 12.89 0.60 16.63
C LYS A 104 12.45 0.77 15.19
N SER A 105 11.78 1.86 14.85
CA SER A 105 11.25 2.13 13.50
C SER A 105 12.35 2.30 12.45
N LYS A 106 13.61 2.52 12.83
CA LYS A 106 14.76 2.50 11.89
C LYS A 106 15.08 1.10 11.40
N THR A 107 14.97 0.13 12.31
CA THR A 107 15.48 -1.24 12.18
C THR A 107 14.36 -2.28 11.97
N HIS A 108 13.13 -1.95 12.35
CA HIS A 108 11.94 -2.75 12.15
C HIS A 108 11.10 -2.18 11.02
N GLY A 109 10.51 -3.08 10.23
CA GLY A 109 9.63 -2.72 9.12
C GLY A 109 8.27 -2.19 9.58
N LYS A 110 7.51 -1.63 8.64
CA LYS A 110 6.13 -1.22 8.90
C LYS A 110 5.18 -2.40 8.70
N ILE A 111 4.20 -2.54 9.56
CA ILE A 111 3.10 -3.49 9.42
C ILE A 111 1.82 -2.69 9.59
N PHE A 112 1.02 -2.66 8.53
CA PHE A 112 -0.28 -2.02 8.48
C PHE A 112 -1.34 -3.10 8.45
N VAL A 113 -2.26 -3.08 9.41
CA VAL A 113 -3.34 -4.06 9.51
C VAL A 113 -4.68 -3.36 9.39
N LEU A 114 -5.55 -3.94 8.57
CA LEU A 114 -6.94 -3.52 8.43
C LEU A 114 -7.84 -4.75 8.58
N ASP A 115 -8.62 -4.80 9.66
CA ASP A 115 -9.56 -5.89 9.95
C ASP A 115 -10.82 -5.48 10.71
N SER A 116 -10.92 -4.21 11.13
CA SER A 116 -12.06 -3.68 11.86
C SER A 116 -12.21 -2.17 11.64
N ASP A 117 -13.43 -1.67 11.78
CA ASP A 117 -13.75 -0.24 11.80
C ASP A 117 -13.28 0.35 13.13
N VAL A 118 -12.28 1.23 13.07
CA VAL A 118 -11.68 1.93 14.21
C VAL A 118 -12.25 3.34 14.33
N THR A 119 -12.61 3.94 13.20
CA THR A 119 -13.17 5.29 13.11
C THR A 119 -14.62 5.36 13.62
N GLY A 120 -15.34 4.23 13.59
CA GLY A 120 -16.74 4.09 13.99
C GLY A 120 -17.72 4.61 12.95
N ASP A 121 -17.31 4.75 11.68
CA ASP A 121 -18.16 5.28 10.61
C ASP A 121 -19.05 4.21 9.94
N GLY A 122 -18.90 2.95 10.35
CA GLY A 122 -19.63 1.79 9.86
C GLY A 122 -19.03 1.17 8.60
N ARG A 123 -17.83 1.59 8.18
CA ARG A 123 -17.09 1.04 7.03
C ARG A 123 -15.66 0.73 7.47
N ILE A 124 -15.08 -0.30 6.86
CA ILE A 124 -13.66 -0.62 7.05
C ILE A 124 -12.92 -0.10 5.83
N ASN A 125 -12.03 0.88 6.02
CA ASN A 125 -11.33 1.53 4.92
C ASN A 125 -9.90 1.98 5.32
N ILE A 126 -9.26 2.77 4.46
CA ILE A 126 -7.88 3.25 4.66
C ILE A 126 -7.71 4.07 5.95
N ASP A 127 -8.76 4.73 6.43
CA ASP A 127 -8.75 5.54 7.64
C ASP A 127 -8.74 4.68 8.92
N ASP A 128 -9.03 3.38 8.83
CA ASP A 128 -8.98 2.42 9.94
C ASP A 128 -7.66 1.63 10.03
N LEU A 129 -6.66 2.03 9.23
CA LEU A 129 -5.34 1.40 9.22
C LEU A 129 -4.63 1.55 10.58
N GLN A 130 -4.12 0.43 11.09
CA GLN A 130 -3.39 0.33 12.37
C GLN A 130 -1.94 -0.09 12.18
#